data_AF-F8QIY2-F1
#
_entry.id   AF-F8QIY2-F1
#
_cell.length_a   1.000
_cell.length_b   1.000
_cell.length_c   1.000
_cell.angle_alpha   90.00
_cell.angle_beta   90.00
_cell.angle_gamma   90.00
#
_symmetry.space_group_name_H-M   'P 1'
#
loop_
_entity.id
_entity.type
_entity.pdbx_description
1 polymer ?
#
loop_
_entity_poly.entity_id
_entity_poly.type
_entity_poly.pdbx_seq_one_letter_code
_entity_poly.pdbx_strand_id
1 'polypeptide(L)'
;MARTATLLVCLLLAITSVVSALDVHGRIQWNDLCPNFGALGASKVLLDAGRLSATVTQNGTFLMRDVVPGTYVLSVSSHDYIFDQLRLEVSDLDSPPKVWSYVLGTPLVSQSSVTLPYPVTFMARHKYKYFVPHESFNLMGMFQNPMMLIAVLTGVMMLGMPYLLKTLDPQMLEEVKDRHASLNGNSNSGQNGHKKSELSMLLNSDEEPKSSSVARLQAGTSPQPRNRSKANKRR
;
A
#
# COMPACT_ATOMS: atom_id res chain seq x y z
N MET A 1 -64.95 21.31 -28.22
CA MET A 1 -64.68 21.51 -26.79
C MET A 1 -63.75 20.46 -26.18
N ALA A 2 -63.83 19.16 -26.53
CA ALA A 2 -62.94 18.14 -25.96
C ALA A 2 -61.44 18.33 -26.29
N ARG A 3 -61.10 18.72 -27.53
CA ARG A 3 -59.69 18.90 -27.98
C ARG A 3 -58.96 20.06 -27.30
N THR A 4 -59.67 21.14 -26.99
CA THR A 4 -59.10 22.30 -26.29
C THR A 4 -58.90 22.00 -24.80
N ALA A 5 -59.78 21.19 -24.20
CA ALA A 5 -59.64 20.73 -22.83
C ALA A 5 -58.44 19.77 -22.67
N THR A 6 -58.22 18.84 -23.61
CA THR A 6 -57.05 17.96 -23.57
C THR A 6 -55.73 18.71 -23.73
N LEU A 7 -55.68 19.74 -24.59
CA LEU A 7 -54.49 20.58 -24.74
C LEU A 7 -54.20 21.41 -23.47
N LEU A 8 -55.23 21.93 -22.82
CA LEU A 8 -55.09 22.69 -21.58
C LEU A 8 -54.66 21.80 -20.40
N VAL A 9 -55.14 20.55 -20.33
CA VAL A 9 -54.70 19.56 -19.34
C VAL A 9 -53.25 19.13 -19.59
N CYS A 10 -52.84 18.90 -20.85
CA CYS A 10 -51.44 18.62 -21.18
C CYS A 10 -50.52 19.81 -20.86
N LEU A 11 -50.98 21.05 -21.08
CA LEU A 11 -50.23 22.26 -20.74
C LEU A 11 -50.08 22.41 -19.21
N LEU A 12 -51.15 22.16 -18.43
CA LEU A 12 -51.10 22.18 -16.96
C LEU A 12 -50.19 21.09 -16.38
N LEU A 13 -50.23 19.87 -16.93
CA LEU A 13 -49.33 18.78 -16.56
C LEU A 13 -47.86 19.12 -16.87
N ALA A 14 -47.59 19.77 -18.00
CA ALA A 14 -46.24 20.22 -18.36
C ALA A 14 -45.72 21.35 -17.47
N ILE A 15 -46.62 22.19 -16.93
CA ILE A 15 -46.25 23.27 -15.99
C ILE A 15 -45.98 22.70 -14.58
N THR A 16 -46.59 21.59 -14.19
CA THR A 16 -46.34 20.99 -12.86
C THR A 16 -45.01 20.27 -12.71
N SER A 17 -44.27 20.02 -13.80
CA SER A 17 -42.89 19.51 -13.72
C SER A 17 -41.88 20.64 -13.52
N VAL A 18 -42.11 21.53 -12.56
CA VAL A 18 -41.06 22.43 -12.09
C VAL A 18 -40.11 21.57 -11.27
N VAL A 19 -39.01 21.18 -11.89
CA VAL A 19 -37.90 20.54 -11.19
C VAL A 19 -37.30 21.59 -10.28
N SER A 20 -37.40 21.39 -8.96
CA SER A 20 -36.61 22.16 -7.99
C SER A 20 -35.14 21.95 -8.32
N ALA A 21 -34.43 23.03 -8.61
CA ALA A 21 -33.04 22.99 -9.01
C ALA A 21 -32.28 23.94 -8.08
N LEU A 22 -31.34 23.40 -7.31
CA LEU A 22 -30.53 24.16 -6.35
C LEU A 22 -29.12 24.36 -6.90
N ASP A 23 -28.55 25.53 -6.64
CA ASP A 23 -27.17 25.84 -7.00
C ASP A 23 -26.22 25.37 -5.89
N VAL A 24 -25.23 24.56 -6.27
CA VAL A 24 -24.21 24.02 -5.37
C VAL A 24 -22.92 24.80 -5.56
N HIS A 25 -22.48 25.44 -4.49
CA HIS A 25 -21.24 26.21 -4.44
C HIS A 25 -20.16 25.49 -3.63
N GLY A 26 -18.92 25.62 -4.08
CA GLY A 26 -17.78 25.20 -3.32
C GLY A 26 -16.49 25.84 -3.80
N ARG A 27 -15.41 25.51 -3.09
CA ARG A 27 -14.06 25.97 -3.40
C ARG A 27 -13.02 24.88 -3.18
N ILE A 28 -11.95 24.95 -3.93
CA ILE A 28 -10.73 24.19 -3.69
C ILE A 28 -9.84 25.07 -2.82
N GLN A 29 -9.45 24.55 -1.67
CA GLN A 29 -8.52 25.19 -0.77
C GLN A 29 -7.09 24.80 -1.15
N TRP A 30 -6.28 25.81 -1.43
CA TRP A 30 -4.86 25.68 -1.70
C TRP A 30 -4.11 25.19 -0.47
N ASN A 31 -3.15 24.31 -0.70
CA ASN A 31 -2.31 23.67 0.32
C ASN A 31 -0.89 23.51 -0.22
N ASP A 32 0.06 23.08 0.60
CA ASP A 32 1.47 22.90 0.22
C ASP A 32 1.66 22.00 -1.01
N LEU A 33 0.76 21.02 -1.21
CA LEU A 33 0.77 20.14 -2.39
C LEU A 33 0.33 20.88 -3.66
N CYS A 34 -0.70 21.72 -3.56
CA CYS A 34 -1.30 22.45 -4.66
C CYS A 34 -1.45 23.92 -4.26
N PRO A 35 -0.40 24.74 -4.44
CA PRO A 35 -0.37 26.11 -3.93
C PRO A 35 -1.19 27.07 -4.78
N ASN A 36 -1.33 26.81 -6.09
CA ASN A 36 -1.93 27.74 -7.05
C ASN A 36 -2.78 27.00 -8.09
N PHE A 37 -3.71 27.72 -8.73
CA PHE A 37 -4.52 27.22 -9.84
C PHE A 37 -3.69 26.66 -11.01
N GLY A 38 -2.55 27.28 -11.32
CA GLY A 38 -1.64 26.80 -12.36
C GLY A 38 -1.06 25.41 -12.08
N ALA A 39 -0.85 25.07 -10.80
CA ALA A 39 -0.40 23.73 -10.41
C ALA A 39 -1.52 22.70 -10.57
N LEU A 40 -2.75 23.06 -10.19
CA LEU A 40 -3.93 22.21 -10.32
C LEU A 40 -4.21 21.77 -11.77
N GLY A 41 -3.92 22.65 -12.73
CA GLY A 41 -4.17 22.43 -14.15
C GLY A 41 -5.67 22.37 -14.48
N ALA A 42 -5.99 21.80 -15.65
CA ALA A 42 -7.37 21.61 -16.07
C ALA A 42 -8.09 20.61 -15.14
N SER A 43 -8.97 21.12 -14.29
CA SER A 43 -9.73 20.33 -13.33
C SER A 43 -11.22 20.58 -13.46
N LYS A 44 -12.00 19.54 -13.19
CA LYS A 44 -13.46 19.56 -13.23
C LYS A 44 -14.01 18.94 -11.97
N VAL A 45 -15.03 19.56 -11.41
CA VAL A 45 -15.81 18.97 -10.32
C VAL A 45 -16.95 18.19 -10.97
N LEU A 46 -17.08 16.92 -10.60
CA LEU A 46 -18.03 15.97 -11.14
C LEU A 46 -19.03 15.59 -10.05
N LEU A 47 -20.31 15.58 -10.42
CA LEU A 47 -21.41 15.05 -9.62
C LEU A 47 -21.81 13.68 -10.21
N ASP A 48 -21.91 12.65 -9.37
CA ASP A 48 -22.25 11.26 -9.76
C ASP A 48 -21.50 10.79 -11.01
N ALA A 49 -20.17 10.80 -10.94
CA ALA A 49 -19.29 10.38 -12.04
C ALA A 49 -19.49 11.13 -13.37
N GLY A 50 -20.03 12.36 -13.33
CA GLY A 50 -20.13 13.24 -14.48
C GLY A 50 -21.54 13.46 -15.03
N ARG A 51 -22.59 13.08 -14.28
CA ARG A 51 -23.98 13.45 -14.60
C ARG A 51 -24.14 14.97 -14.71
N LEU A 52 -23.53 15.70 -13.76
CA LEU A 52 -23.26 17.12 -13.88
C LEU A 52 -21.76 17.35 -13.69
N SER A 53 -21.27 18.40 -14.35
CA SER A 53 -19.89 18.82 -14.18
C SER A 53 -19.78 20.34 -14.16
N ALA A 54 -18.88 20.85 -13.33
CA ALA A 54 -18.49 22.25 -13.31
C ALA A 54 -16.99 22.40 -13.45
N THR A 55 -16.58 23.50 -14.06
CA THR A 55 -15.16 23.86 -14.14
C THR A 55 -14.78 24.71 -12.95
N VAL A 56 -13.54 24.56 -12.49
CA VAL A 56 -12.98 25.36 -11.40
C VAL A 56 -12.47 26.69 -11.95
N THR A 57 -12.80 27.79 -11.31
CA THR A 57 -12.30 29.13 -11.67
C THR A 57 -10.88 29.35 -11.16
N GLN A 58 -10.21 30.41 -11.62
CA GLN A 58 -8.85 30.76 -11.17
C GLN A 58 -8.75 30.99 -9.65
N ASN A 59 -9.83 31.44 -9.02
CA ASN A 59 -9.91 31.66 -7.57
C ASN A 59 -10.13 30.34 -6.79
N GLY A 60 -10.20 29.20 -7.48
CA GLY A 60 -10.48 27.90 -6.88
C GLY A 60 -11.95 27.64 -6.60
N THR A 61 -12.85 28.58 -6.89
CA THR A 61 -14.29 28.40 -6.68
C THR A 61 -14.93 27.66 -7.86
N PHE A 62 -15.98 26.90 -7.59
CA PHE A 62 -16.81 26.26 -8.61
C PHE A 62 -18.28 26.44 -8.26
N LEU A 63 -19.11 26.40 -9.30
CA LEU A 63 -20.55 26.62 -9.21
C LEU A 63 -21.23 25.61 -10.12
N MET A 64 -22.05 24.75 -9.54
CA MET A 64 -22.93 23.84 -10.27
C MET A 64 -24.34 24.35 -10.19
N ARG A 65 -24.96 24.57 -11.36
CA ARG A 65 -26.33 25.03 -11.49
C ARG A 65 -27.27 23.86 -11.69
N ASP A 66 -28.52 24.10 -11.32
CA ASP A 66 -29.64 23.23 -11.64
C ASP A 66 -29.50 21.80 -11.09
N VAL A 67 -29.04 21.66 -9.85
CA VAL A 67 -28.92 20.35 -9.19
C VAL A 67 -30.28 19.94 -8.62
N VAL A 68 -30.84 18.86 -9.16
CA VAL A 68 -32.10 18.25 -8.71
C VAL A 68 -31.96 17.78 -7.25
N PRO A 69 -32.99 17.89 -6.40
CA PRO A 69 -32.99 17.29 -5.05
C PRO A 69 -32.60 15.81 -5.08
N GLY A 70 -31.77 15.40 -4.13
CA GLY A 70 -31.26 14.03 -4.07
C GLY A 70 -29.95 13.89 -3.32
N THR A 71 -29.50 12.65 -3.19
CA THR A 71 -28.17 12.33 -2.66
C THR A 71 -27.21 12.06 -3.80
N TYR A 72 -26.08 12.76 -3.79
CA TYR A 72 -25.06 12.70 -4.83
C TYR A 72 -23.67 12.48 -4.25
N VAL A 73 -22.76 12.00 -5.08
CA VAL A 73 -21.33 11.98 -4.79
C VAL A 73 -20.64 13.05 -5.60
N LEU A 74 -19.96 13.94 -4.89
CA LEU A 74 -19.16 15.02 -5.41
C LEU A 74 -17.68 14.60 -5.43
N SER A 75 -17.05 14.74 -6.58
CA SER A 75 -15.65 14.38 -6.78
C SER A 75 -14.94 15.43 -7.63
N VAL A 76 -13.63 15.59 -7.44
CA VAL A 76 -12.81 16.48 -8.26
C VAL A 76 -11.92 15.63 -9.14
N SER A 77 -12.07 15.76 -10.45
CA SER A 77 -11.20 15.17 -11.46
C SER A 77 -10.12 16.17 -11.82
N SER A 78 -8.87 15.82 -11.53
CA SER A 78 -7.69 16.56 -11.95
C SER A 78 -6.66 15.60 -12.52
N HIS A 79 -5.70 16.12 -13.27
CA HIS A 79 -4.59 15.32 -13.76
C HIS A 79 -3.67 14.96 -12.60
N ASP A 80 -2.94 15.90 -12.01
CA ASP A 80 -1.85 15.57 -11.09
C ASP A 80 -2.26 15.32 -9.64
N TYR A 81 -3.49 15.63 -9.22
CA TYR A 81 -3.88 15.63 -7.80
C TYR A 81 -5.06 14.73 -7.47
N ILE A 82 -5.00 14.14 -6.27
CA ILE A 82 -6.04 13.32 -5.67
C ILE A 82 -6.80 14.14 -4.64
N PHE A 83 -8.12 14.10 -4.74
CA PHE A 83 -9.06 14.75 -3.81
C PHE A 83 -9.96 13.70 -3.17
N ASP A 84 -10.42 14.00 -1.95
CA ASP A 84 -11.44 13.19 -1.30
C ASP A 84 -12.79 13.37 -2.00
N GLN A 85 -13.62 12.33 -1.95
CA GLN A 85 -15.01 12.40 -2.41
C GLN A 85 -15.92 12.80 -1.26
N LEU A 86 -16.94 13.58 -1.57
CA LEU A 86 -17.91 14.07 -0.60
C LEU A 86 -19.30 13.64 -1.01
N ARG A 87 -20.12 13.28 -0.02
CA ARG A 87 -21.54 13.03 -0.21
C ARG A 87 -22.28 14.35 -0.02
N LEU A 88 -23.15 14.66 -0.97
CA LEU A 88 -23.99 15.86 -0.96
C LEU A 88 -25.45 15.44 -0.90
N GLU A 89 -26.21 15.93 0.07
CA GLU A 89 -27.67 15.80 0.11
C GLU A 89 -28.28 17.16 -0.16
N VAL A 90 -28.95 17.25 -1.29
CA VAL A 90 -29.69 18.42 -1.74
C VAL A 90 -31.15 18.20 -1.37
N SER A 91 -31.70 19.11 -0.57
CA SER A 91 -33.11 19.09 -0.16
C SER A 91 -33.95 20.02 -1.04
N ASP A 92 -35.25 19.74 -1.16
CA ASP A 92 -36.22 20.56 -1.91
C ASP A 92 -36.62 21.86 -1.22
N LEU A 93 -36.58 21.88 0.11
CA LEU A 93 -36.71 23.12 0.87
C LEU A 93 -35.42 23.89 0.67
N ASP A 94 -35.52 25.16 0.26
CA ASP A 94 -34.48 26.18 0.03
C ASP A 94 -33.51 26.34 1.22
N SER A 95 -32.78 25.26 1.50
CA SER A 95 -31.93 25.03 2.63
C SER A 95 -30.55 24.64 2.08
N PRO A 96 -29.48 25.06 2.75
CA PRO A 96 -28.14 24.76 2.26
C PRO A 96 -27.95 23.24 2.20
N PRO A 97 -27.32 22.73 1.13
CA PRO A 97 -27.14 21.31 0.98
C PRO A 97 -26.22 20.79 2.08
N LYS A 98 -26.55 19.63 2.62
CA LYS A 98 -25.76 18.99 3.67
C LYS A 98 -24.63 18.19 3.04
N VAL A 99 -23.44 18.28 3.64
CA VAL A 99 -22.22 17.69 3.10
C VAL A 99 -21.66 16.72 4.12
N TRP A 100 -21.28 15.52 3.68
CA TRP A 100 -20.57 14.54 4.50
C TRP A 100 -19.36 14.00 3.77
N SER A 101 -18.42 13.44 4.52
CA SER A 101 -17.32 12.68 3.94
C SER A 101 -17.86 11.41 3.28
N TYR A 102 -17.36 11.06 2.10
CA TYR A 102 -17.69 9.81 1.41
C TYR A 102 -16.45 8.95 1.25
N VAL A 103 -16.53 7.70 1.71
CA VAL A 103 -15.50 6.69 1.49
C VAL A 103 -15.96 5.78 0.35
N LEU A 104 -15.08 5.62 -0.64
CA LEU A 104 -15.36 4.81 -1.82
C LEU A 104 -15.76 3.37 -1.42
N GLY A 105 -16.85 2.86 -1.99
CA GLY A 105 -17.38 1.53 -1.69
C GLY A 105 -18.39 1.47 -0.54
N THR A 106 -18.70 2.60 0.10
CA THR A 106 -19.76 2.69 1.11
C THR A 106 -21.12 2.97 0.44
N PRO A 107 -22.24 2.39 0.92
CA PRO A 107 -23.55 2.71 0.37
C PRO A 107 -23.91 4.20 0.57
N LEU A 108 -24.58 4.80 -0.43
CA LEU A 108 -24.97 6.21 -0.41
C LEU A 108 -25.99 6.56 0.67
N VAL A 109 -26.61 5.59 1.33
CA VAL A 109 -27.62 5.83 2.37
C VAL A 109 -26.97 5.79 3.77
N SER A 110 -25.71 5.35 3.91
CA SER A 110 -25.08 5.29 5.22
C SER A 110 -24.88 6.68 5.81
N GLN A 111 -25.34 6.89 7.04
CA GLN A 111 -25.03 8.08 7.82
C GLN A 111 -23.53 8.04 8.17
N SER A 112 -22.68 8.64 7.33
CA SER A 112 -21.29 8.88 7.71
C SER A 112 -21.27 9.84 8.90
N SER A 113 -20.39 9.58 9.87
CA SER A 113 -20.39 10.28 11.16
C SER A 113 -19.90 11.73 11.09
N VAL A 114 -19.24 12.14 9.99
CA VAL A 114 -18.59 13.45 9.86
C VAL A 114 -19.35 14.32 8.87
N THR A 115 -20.02 15.35 9.41
CA THR A 115 -20.65 16.41 8.63
C THR A 115 -19.62 17.51 8.37
N LEU A 116 -19.56 18.01 7.14
CA LEU A 116 -18.70 19.12 6.75
C LEU A 116 -19.52 20.42 6.63
N PRO A 117 -18.92 21.58 6.91
CA PRO A 117 -19.58 22.87 6.71
C PRO A 117 -19.79 23.15 5.22
N TYR A 118 -20.88 23.86 4.92
CA TYR A 118 -21.15 24.45 3.59
C TYR A 118 -20.71 25.92 3.60
N PRO A 119 -20.11 26.47 2.52
CA PRO A 119 -19.85 25.90 1.19
C PRO A 119 -18.77 24.81 1.19
N VAL A 120 -18.86 23.88 0.23
CA VAL A 120 -17.96 22.72 0.15
C VAL A 120 -16.51 23.14 -0.05
N THR A 121 -15.58 22.60 0.73
CA THR A 121 -14.14 22.83 0.56
C THR A 121 -13.39 21.55 0.22
N PHE A 122 -12.75 21.50 -0.94
CA PHE A 122 -11.86 20.41 -1.33
C PHE A 122 -10.41 20.75 -1.02
N MET A 123 -9.65 19.78 -0.53
CA MET A 123 -8.21 19.89 -0.31
C MET A 123 -7.50 18.78 -1.08
N ALA A 124 -6.40 19.13 -1.74
CA ALA A 124 -5.54 18.14 -2.38
C ALA A 124 -4.89 17.27 -1.29
N ARG A 125 -5.02 15.94 -1.40
CA ARG A 125 -4.48 14.97 -0.46
C ARG A 125 -3.13 14.44 -0.88
N HIS A 126 -3.00 14.08 -2.16
CA HIS A 126 -1.81 13.46 -2.71
C HIS A 126 -1.60 13.92 -4.15
N LYS A 127 -0.34 13.86 -4.61
CA LYS A 127 0.01 14.01 -6.02
C LYS A 127 0.15 12.64 -6.66
N TYR A 128 -0.43 12.44 -7.84
CA TYR A 128 -0.26 11.22 -8.62
C TYR A 128 1.22 11.03 -9.00
N LYS A 129 1.73 9.83 -8.75
CA LYS A 129 3.05 9.39 -9.21
C LYS A 129 2.85 8.42 -10.36
N TYR A 130 2.84 8.95 -11.58
CA TYR A 130 2.64 8.16 -12.79
C TYR A 130 3.88 7.33 -13.16
N PHE A 131 5.06 7.82 -12.78
CA PHE A 131 6.32 7.21 -13.14
C PHE A 131 6.90 6.47 -11.95
N VAL A 132 7.20 5.19 -12.16
CA VAL A 132 8.07 4.42 -11.26
C VAL A 132 9.50 4.65 -11.75
N PRO A 133 10.40 5.24 -10.94
CA PRO A 133 11.79 5.40 -11.36
C PRO A 133 12.41 4.03 -11.60
N HIS A 134 13.26 3.93 -12.62
CA HIS A 134 14.04 2.72 -12.85
C HIS A 134 14.98 2.47 -11.67
N GLU A 135 15.18 1.20 -11.32
CA GLU A 135 16.18 0.81 -10.32
C GLU A 135 17.56 1.29 -10.78
N SER A 136 18.10 2.30 -10.11
CA SER A 136 19.44 2.80 -10.41
C SER A 136 20.49 1.80 -9.92
N PHE A 137 21.59 1.66 -10.66
CA PHE A 137 22.71 0.83 -10.27
C PHE A 137 23.34 1.32 -8.95
N ASN A 138 22.98 0.69 -7.85
CA ASN A 138 23.49 1.03 -6.52
C ASN A 138 24.71 0.16 -6.20
N LEU A 139 25.91 0.61 -6.58
CA LEU A 139 27.17 -0.07 -6.29
C LEU A 139 27.35 -0.39 -4.79
N MET A 140 26.99 0.56 -3.93
CA MET A 140 27.11 0.38 -2.48
C MET A 140 26.14 -0.68 -1.97
N GLY A 141 24.89 -0.66 -2.45
CA GLY A 141 23.88 -1.68 -2.15
C GLY A 141 24.24 -3.05 -2.74
N MET A 142 24.94 -3.06 -3.88
CA MET A 142 25.44 -4.28 -4.51
C MET A 142 26.53 -4.94 -3.66
N PHE A 143 27.47 -4.17 -3.10
CA PHE A 143 28.49 -4.72 -2.20
C PHE A 143 27.92 -5.20 -0.86
N GLN A 144 26.89 -4.54 -0.33
CA GLN A 144 26.18 -5.00 0.88
C GLN A 144 25.31 -6.24 0.64
N ASN A 145 25.10 -6.64 -0.62
CA ASN A 145 24.35 -7.84 -0.94
C ASN A 145 25.21 -9.09 -0.64
N PRO A 146 24.77 -10.00 0.25
CA PRO A 146 25.55 -11.18 0.63
C PRO A 146 25.89 -12.08 -0.56
N MET A 147 25.06 -12.10 -1.61
CA MET A 147 25.35 -12.89 -2.81
C MET A 147 26.53 -12.35 -3.60
N MET A 148 26.70 -11.02 -3.69
CA MET A 148 27.83 -10.41 -4.39
C MET A 148 29.12 -10.54 -3.59
N LEU A 149 29.07 -10.42 -2.26
CA LEU A 149 30.23 -10.69 -1.39
C LEU A 149 30.73 -12.12 -1.53
N ILE A 150 29.82 -13.10 -1.52
CA ILE A 150 30.18 -14.50 -1.75
C ILE A 150 30.76 -14.67 -3.16
N ALA A 151 30.14 -14.08 -4.19
CA ALA A 151 30.64 -14.17 -5.57
C ALA A 151 32.06 -13.56 -5.74
N VAL A 152 32.35 -12.45 -5.06
CA VAL A 152 33.68 -11.83 -5.07
C VAL A 152 34.67 -12.70 -4.29
N LEU A 153 34.31 -13.17 -3.10
CA LEU A 153 35.15 -14.03 -2.28
C LEU A 153 35.52 -15.33 -3.00
N THR A 154 34.54 -15.98 -3.64
CA THR A 154 34.77 -17.21 -4.42
C THR A 154 35.62 -16.93 -5.66
N GLY A 155 35.41 -15.80 -6.34
CA GLY A 155 36.26 -15.36 -7.45
C GLY A 155 37.72 -15.16 -7.05
N VAL A 156 37.96 -14.52 -5.90
CA VAL A 156 39.31 -14.33 -5.33
C VAL A 156 39.93 -15.67 -4.95
N MET A 157 39.19 -16.57 -4.30
CA MET A 157 39.69 -17.91 -3.98
C MET A 157 40.04 -18.71 -5.24
N MET A 158 39.18 -18.72 -6.26
CA MET A 158 39.44 -19.45 -7.50
C MET A 158 40.73 -18.99 -8.19
N LEU A 159 41.02 -17.69 -8.17
CA LEU A 159 42.25 -17.12 -8.74
C LEU A 159 43.46 -17.22 -7.80
N GLY A 160 43.24 -17.21 -6.48
CA GLY A 160 44.29 -17.23 -5.46
C GLY A 160 44.79 -18.64 -5.12
N MET A 161 43.92 -19.65 -5.13
CA MET A 161 44.27 -21.04 -4.83
C MET A 161 45.45 -21.60 -5.65
N PRO A 162 45.57 -21.39 -6.98
CA PRO A 162 46.74 -21.90 -7.72
C PRO A 162 48.05 -21.22 -7.31
N TYR A 163 48.00 -20.03 -6.73
CA TYR A 163 49.18 -19.36 -6.19
C TYR A 163 49.53 -19.92 -4.81
N LEU A 164 48.54 -20.12 -3.93
CA LEU A 164 48.73 -20.72 -2.61
C LEU A 164 49.29 -22.15 -2.70
N LEU A 165 48.78 -22.97 -3.62
CA LEU A 165 49.24 -24.35 -3.81
C LEU A 165 50.69 -24.47 -4.30
N LYS A 166 51.22 -23.43 -4.97
CA LYS A 166 52.63 -23.39 -5.39
C LYS A 166 53.58 -23.03 -4.26
N THR A 167 53.08 -22.36 -3.22
CA THR A 167 53.87 -21.90 -2.07
C THR A 167 53.77 -22.82 -0.85
N LEU A 168 52.97 -23.89 -0.91
CA LEU A 168 52.75 -24.82 0.20
C LEU A 168 53.69 -26.04 0.14
N ASP A 169 54.11 -26.53 1.31
CA ASP A 169 54.91 -27.75 1.46
C ASP A 169 54.14 -29.02 1.02
N PRO A 170 54.83 -30.08 0.55
CA PRO A 170 54.20 -31.25 -0.07
C PRO A 170 53.23 -32.02 0.84
N GLN A 171 53.43 -31.99 2.17
CA GLN A 171 52.53 -32.65 3.13
C GLN A 171 51.17 -31.95 3.26
N MET A 172 51.15 -30.62 3.24
CA MET A 172 49.91 -29.83 3.34
C MET A 172 49.11 -29.89 2.03
N LEU A 173 49.79 -30.07 0.90
CA LEU A 173 49.17 -30.18 -0.42
C LEU A 173 48.36 -31.48 -0.56
N GLU A 174 48.84 -32.56 0.03
CA GLU A 174 48.17 -33.86 0.05
C GLU A 174 46.90 -33.83 0.92
N GLU A 175 46.97 -33.20 2.10
CA GLU A 175 45.80 -33.01 2.97
C GLU A 175 44.73 -32.11 2.32
N VAL A 176 45.13 -31.03 1.65
CA VAL A 176 44.20 -30.16 0.90
C VAL A 176 43.56 -30.90 -0.27
N LYS A 177 44.30 -31.76 -0.98
CA LYS A 177 43.76 -32.59 -2.07
C LYS A 177 42.75 -33.62 -1.59
N ASP A 178 43.02 -34.30 -0.47
CA ASP A 178 42.09 -35.29 0.11
C ASP A 178 40.77 -34.63 0.55
N ARG A 179 40.86 -33.44 1.16
CA ARG A 179 39.69 -32.62 1.53
C ARG A 179 38.92 -32.13 0.31
N HIS A 180 39.61 -31.67 -0.73
CA HIS A 180 39.01 -31.15 -1.96
C HIS A 180 38.35 -32.25 -2.80
N ALA A 181 38.90 -33.47 -2.79
CA ALA A 181 38.31 -34.65 -3.42
C ALA A 181 37.01 -35.05 -2.69
N SER A 182 37.01 -35.00 -1.35
CA SER A 182 35.83 -35.30 -0.53
C SER A 182 34.69 -34.29 -0.73
N LEU A 183 35.01 -33.00 -0.95
CA LEU A 183 34.03 -31.94 -1.22
C LEU A 183 33.48 -31.99 -2.67
N ASN A 184 34.33 -32.25 -3.66
CA ASN A 184 33.89 -32.43 -5.05
C ASN A 184 33.04 -33.68 -5.26
N GLY A 185 33.28 -34.75 -4.49
CA GLY A 185 32.48 -35.98 -4.52
C GLY A 185 31.01 -35.75 -4.11
N ASN A 186 30.74 -34.77 -3.24
CA ASN A 186 29.38 -34.42 -2.79
C ASN A 186 28.73 -33.29 -3.61
N SER A 187 29.51 -32.56 -4.41
CA SER A 187 29.02 -31.46 -5.25
C SER A 187 28.11 -31.91 -6.41
N ASN A 188 28.13 -33.22 -6.75
CA ASN A 188 27.27 -33.80 -7.79
C ASN A 188 25.86 -34.23 -7.27
N SER A 189 25.56 -34.02 -5.98
CA SER A 189 24.28 -34.40 -5.34
C SER A 189 23.34 -33.19 -5.10
N GLY A 190 23.73 -31.99 -5.52
CA GLY A 190 23.16 -30.72 -5.02
C GLY A 190 21.99 -30.10 -5.79
N GLN A 191 21.21 -30.84 -6.59
CA GLN A 191 20.12 -30.19 -7.35
C GLN A 191 18.92 -29.76 -6.49
N ASN A 192 18.68 -30.34 -5.31
CA ASN A 192 17.52 -29.94 -4.48
C ASN A 192 17.82 -29.98 -2.96
N GLY A 193 17.94 -28.81 -2.32
CA GLY A 193 17.50 -28.63 -0.93
C GLY A 193 18.50 -28.51 0.24
N HIS A 194 19.83 -28.61 0.05
CA HIS A 194 20.76 -28.76 1.19
C HIS A 194 21.65 -27.55 1.57
N LYS A 195 21.34 -26.33 1.12
CA LYS A 195 22.18 -25.13 1.40
C LYS A 195 22.28 -24.73 2.89
N LYS A 196 21.29 -25.09 3.73
CA LYS A 196 21.31 -24.84 5.19
C LYS A 196 22.04 -25.94 5.98
N SER A 197 21.98 -27.19 5.52
CA SER A 197 22.60 -28.31 6.23
C SER A 197 24.12 -28.26 6.15
N GLU A 198 24.64 -27.81 5.01
CA GLU A 198 26.08 -27.78 4.72
C GLU A 198 26.80 -26.63 5.44
N LEU A 199 26.20 -25.43 5.48
CA LEU A 199 26.73 -24.29 6.24
C LEU A 199 26.71 -24.55 7.76
N SER A 200 25.70 -25.30 8.24
CA SER A 200 25.60 -25.69 9.65
C SER A 200 26.66 -26.73 10.03
N MET A 201 27.02 -27.64 9.13
CA MET A 201 28.09 -28.62 9.36
C MET A 201 29.47 -27.96 9.41
N LEU A 202 29.72 -26.92 8.62
CA LEU A 202 30.97 -26.16 8.70
C LEU A 202 31.10 -25.32 9.97
N LEU A 203 30.00 -24.76 10.47
CA LEU A 203 30.01 -24.02 11.75
C LEU A 203 30.02 -24.92 12.99
N ASN A 204 29.53 -26.17 12.88
CA ASN A 204 29.50 -27.12 14.00
C ASN A 204 30.68 -28.10 14.04
N SER A 205 31.65 -28.02 13.13
CA SER A 205 32.80 -28.96 13.10
C SER A 205 33.89 -28.66 14.14
N ASP A 206 33.66 -27.72 15.07
CA ASP A 206 34.59 -27.40 16.15
C ASP A 206 34.32 -28.15 17.48
N GLU A 207 33.43 -29.15 17.53
CA GLU A 207 33.21 -29.95 18.75
C GLU A 207 33.39 -31.47 18.55
N GLU A 208 34.52 -31.99 19.05
CA GLU A 208 34.66 -33.08 20.05
C GLU A 208 36.03 -33.82 19.93
N PRO A 209 36.54 -34.63 20.92
CA PRO A 209 36.03 -35.00 22.27
C PRO A 209 37.10 -34.99 23.42
N LYS A 210 36.69 -34.99 24.71
CA LYS A 210 37.40 -35.71 25.80
C LYS A 210 36.59 -35.86 27.10
N SER A 211 36.72 -37.04 27.68
CA SER A 211 36.06 -37.60 28.86
C SER A 211 36.47 -37.02 30.23
N SER A 212 35.60 -37.30 31.22
CA SER A 212 35.81 -37.48 32.67
C SER A 212 35.84 -36.28 33.64
N SER A 213 34.73 -36.15 34.38
CA SER A 213 34.57 -35.93 35.84
C SER A 213 35.26 -34.76 36.56
N VAL A 214 34.49 -33.97 37.33
CA VAL A 214 34.59 -33.75 38.81
C VAL A 214 33.53 -32.74 39.34
N ALA A 215 32.91 -33.11 40.47
CA ALA A 215 32.21 -32.32 41.54
C ALA A 215 31.06 -31.36 41.18
N ARG A 216 29.79 -31.61 41.56
CA ARG A 216 29.15 -31.61 42.91
C ARG A 216 29.13 -30.22 43.59
N LEU A 217 27.95 -29.62 43.66
CA LEU A 217 27.39 -29.00 44.88
C LEU A 217 25.86 -28.88 44.75
N GLN A 218 25.18 -29.39 45.78
CA GLN A 218 23.73 -29.44 45.94
C GLN A 218 23.20 -28.14 46.56
N ALA A 219 21.96 -27.77 46.23
CA ALA A 219 20.80 -27.73 47.15
C ALA A 219 19.89 -26.53 46.89
N GLY A 220 18.57 -26.79 46.81
CA GLY A 220 17.56 -25.79 47.17
C GLY A 220 16.34 -25.69 46.25
N THR A 221 15.28 -26.42 46.63
CA THR A 221 13.87 -25.96 46.58
C THR A 221 13.04 -26.26 45.32
N SER A 222 12.15 -27.26 45.49
CA SER A 222 10.94 -27.58 44.72
C SER A 222 9.78 -26.60 45.10
N PRO A 223 8.56 -26.59 44.48
CA PRO A 223 7.94 -27.68 43.72
C PRO A 223 7.10 -27.32 42.47
N GLN A 224 6.90 -28.38 41.68
CA GLN A 224 5.93 -28.56 40.60
C GLN A 224 4.47 -28.51 41.14
N PRO A 225 3.47 -28.30 40.27
CA PRO A 225 2.32 -29.20 40.31
C PRO A 225 1.94 -29.79 38.95
N ARG A 226 1.62 -31.08 38.99
CA ARG A 226 1.02 -31.91 37.94
C ARG A 226 -0.47 -31.60 37.78
N ASN A 227 -0.91 -31.59 36.51
CA ASN A 227 -2.18 -32.07 35.96
C ASN A 227 -3.47 -32.02 36.81
N ARG A 228 -4.50 -31.34 36.27
CA ARG A 228 -5.84 -31.95 36.19
C ARG A 228 -6.70 -31.34 35.07
N SER A 229 -7.30 -32.27 34.33
CA SER A 229 -8.28 -32.13 33.27
C SER A 229 -9.61 -31.50 33.71
N LYS A 230 -10.27 -30.80 32.77
CA LYS A 230 -11.73 -30.67 32.54
C LYS A 230 -11.92 -29.58 31.46
N ALA A 231 -12.25 -29.91 30.21
CA ALA A 231 -13.62 -30.09 29.71
C ALA A 231 -14.59 -28.99 30.18
N ASN A 232 -14.96 -28.03 29.30
CA ASN A 232 -16.23 -28.03 28.56
C ASN A 232 -16.63 -26.61 28.06
N LYS A 233 -17.24 -26.60 26.86
CA LYS A 233 -18.38 -25.78 26.40
C LYS A 233 -18.22 -24.31 25.96
N ARG A 234 -18.27 -24.15 24.63
CA ARG A 234 -19.12 -23.25 23.81
C ARG A 234 -19.46 -21.85 24.37
N ARG A 235 -19.12 -20.83 23.59
CA ARG A 235 -20.11 -19.94 22.98
C ARG A 235 -19.60 -19.43 21.64
#